data_AF-A0A965RZ16-F1
#
_entry.id   AF-A0A965RZ16-F1
#
_cell.length_a   1.000
_cell.length_b   1.000
_cell.length_c   1.000
_cell.angle_alpha   90.00
_cell.angle_beta   90.00
_cell.angle_gamma   90.00
#
_symmetry.space_group_name_H-M   'P 1'
#
loop_
_entity.id
_entity.type
_entity.pdbx_description
1 polymer ?
#
loop_
_entity_poly.entity_id
_entity_poly.type
_entity_poly.pdbx_seq_one_letter_code
_entity_poly.pdbx_strand_id
1 'polypeptide(L)'
;MCGVPGCDRAAQKKGLCGMHYQRMWKHGSFDPPGRPTFSVCIVDGCVGSPRSAHSDLCEKHYMRARRGVQILRDESRPQNCQNCGVSIDQSGARVRKFCSERCGWLHKRGKPALFMCEMCGKEFVRNTASRLCGDPCQAPPKKMRRRYRSDAAHRARAKKLGVEVIEGVDPMEVFERDGWACKICGGDTMRDAPAYHPMLPVMDHVIPLGMGGAHSMENIQTAHFQCNAIKAKADIKAIAKVKRLQRTQAGERSRARRGRKMESKPMKGSAKMQAKGAELAVLQKLGKAKKLIWDMARLIERGPLSPEDVEWFLKEAKEFE
;
A
#
# COMPACT_ATOMS: atom_id res chain seq x y z
N MET A 1 81.80 -5.63 29.78
CA MET A 1 80.40 -5.15 29.95
C MET A 1 80.08 -4.15 28.85
N CYS A 2 78.80 -3.85 28.60
CA CYS A 2 78.36 -2.89 27.58
C CYS A 2 78.82 -1.46 27.92
N GLY A 3 79.36 -0.73 26.95
CA GLY A 3 79.81 0.66 27.11
C GLY A 3 78.71 1.71 27.24
N VAL A 4 77.44 1.30 27.41
CA VAL A 4 76.32 2.23 27.64
C VAL A 4 76.13 2.34 29.15
N PRO A 5 76.18 3.56 29.74
CA PRO A 5 75.99 3.75 31.18
C PRO A 5 74.70 3.06 31.68
N GLY A 6 74.81 2.27 32.76
CA GLY A 6 73.68 1.56 33.34
C GLY A 6 73.26 0.26 32.61
N CYS A 7 74.12 -0.29 31.74
CA CYS A 7 73.84 -1.56 31.06
C CYS A 7 74.80 -2.68 31.48
N ASP A 8 74.29 -3.63 32.25
CA ASP A 8 75.09 -4.76 32.78
C ASP A 8 75.22 -5.93 31.79
N ARG A 9 74.69 -5.79 30.57
CA ARG A 9 74.78 -6.85 29.56
C ARG A 9 76.20 -6.99 29.03
N ALA A 10 76.60 -8.21 28.67
CA ALA A 10 77.88 -8.46 28.03
C ALA A 10 78.00 -7.72 26.68
N ALA A 11 79.17 -7.12 26.43
CA ALA A 11 79.47 -6.52 25.14
C ALA A 11 79.69 -7.63 24.12
N GLN A 12 79.10 -7.47 22.93
CA GLN A 12 79.20 -8.43 21.83
C GLN A 12 79.97 -7.84 20.64
N LYS A 13 79.74 -6.57 20.29
CA LYS A 13 80.33 -5.94 19.10
C LYS A 13 80.62 -4.47 19.35
N LYS A 14 81.84 -4.02 19.03
CA LYS A 14 82.32 -2.63 19.24
C LYS A 14 82.07 -2.10 20.66
N GLY A 15 82.29 -2.93 21.68
CA GLY A 15 82.06 -2.54 23.08
C GLY A 15 80.59 -2.42 23.50
N LEU A 16 79.62 -2.73 22.62
CA LEU A 16 78.18 -2.63 22.89
C LEU A 16 77.53 -4.02 22.98
N CYS A 17 76.48 -4.16 23.77
CA CYS A 17 75.61 -5.35 23.72
C CYS A 17 74.83 -5.37 22.39
N GLY A 18 74.34 -6.54 21.96
CA GLY A 18 73.65 -6.69 20.68
C GLY A 18 72.48 -5.72 20.47
N MET A 19 71.72 -5.43 21.53
CA MET A 19 70.62 -4.45 21.49
C MET A 19 71.13 -3.01 21.27
N HIS A 20 72.15 -2.56 22.02
CA HIS A 20 72.68 -1.20 21.87
C HIS A 20 73.44 -0.99 20.57
N TYR A 21 74.14 -2.02 20.10
CA TYR A 21 74.74 -1.99 18.76
C TYR A 21 73.67 -1.83 17.67
N GLN A 22 72.58 -2.59 17.73
CA GLN A 22 71.47 -2.47 16.77
C GLN A 22 70.76 -1.12 16.83
N ARG A 23 70.54 -0.56 18.03
CA ARG A 23 69.91 0.76 18.18
C ARG A 23 70.79 1.88 17.63
N MET A 24 72.07 1.89 17.98
CA MET A 24 73.04 2.85 17.46
C MET A 24 73.13 2.76 15.93
N TRP A 25 73.12 1.54 15.37
CA TRP A 25 73.16 1.35 13.92
C TRP A 25 71.88 1.79 13.19
N LYS A 26 70.68 1.56 13.76
CA LYS A 26 69.41 1.91 13.11
C LYS A 26 68.93 3.34 13.34
N HIS A 27 69.21 3.90 14.51
CA HIS A 27 68.60 5.16 14.98
C HIS A 27 69.64 6.20 15.42
N GLY A 28 70.94 5.89 15.36
CA GLY A 28 72.01 6.81 15.79
C GLY A 28 72.04 7.13 17.29
N SER A 29 71.19 6.46 18.09
CA SER A 29 71.08 6.64 19.53
C SER A 29 71.01 5.28 20.25
N PHE A 30 71.39 5.25 21.53
CA PHE A 30 71.20 4.10 22.41
C PHE A 30 69.78 4.05 23.02
N ASP A 31 69.08 5.18 22.99
CA ASP A 31 67.73 5.33 23.52
C ASP A 31 66.73 4.48 22.73
N PRO A 32 65.70 3.93 23.40
CA PRO A 32 64.62 3.29 22.70
C PRO A 32 63.86 4.32 21.83
N PRO A 33 63.51 3.98 20.57
CA PRO A 33 62.72 4.89 19.76
C PRO A 33 61.35 5.14 20.40
N GLY A 34 60.89 6.39 20.37
CA GLY A 34 59.55 6.75 20.80
C GLY A 34 58.49 6.00 19.99
N ARG A 35 57.50 5.40 20.67
CA ARG A 35 56.36 4.79 19.99
C ARG A 35 55.29 5.85 19.75
N PRO A 36 54.69 5.92 18.54
CA PRO A 36 53.62 6.86 18.28
C PRO A 36 52.47 6.62 19.26
N THR A 37 51.80 7.72 19.66
CA THR A 37 50.63 7.67 20.52
C THR A 37 49.38 8.12 19.78
N PHE A 38 48.24 7.48 20.08
CA PHE A 38 46.96 7.74 19.45
C PHE A 38 45.91 8.07 20.50
N SER A 39 45.17 9.16 20.27
CA SER A 39 44.06 9.59 21.13
C SER A 39 42.69 9.20 20.58
N VAL A 40 42.58 8.91 19.29
CA VAL A 40 41.34 8.59 18.58
C VAL A 40 41.51 7.39 17.67
N CYS A 41 40.42 6.65 17.43
CA CYS A 41 40.43 5.54 16.48
C CYS A 41 40.52 6.05 15.04
N ILE A 42 41.37 5.44 14.21
CA ILE A 42 41.60 5.81 12.81
C ILE A 42 40.42 5.52 11.86
N VAL A 43 39.36 4.86 12.34
CA VAL A 43 38.23 4.47 11.50
C VAL A 43 37.25 5.63 11.38
N ASP A 44 37.00 6.10 10.16
CA ASP A 44 36.10 7.23 9.89
C ASP A 44 34.73 7.06 10.57
N GLY A 45 34.33 8.10 11.31
CA GLY A 45 33.07 8.13 12.06
C GLY A 45 33.08 7.30 13.35
N CYS A 46 34.22 6.71 13.74
CA CYS A 46 34.34 6.02 15.02
C CYS A 46 34.66 7.00 16.16
N VAL A 47 33.74 7.12 17.11
CA VAL A 47 33.94 7.92 18.35
C VAL A 47 34.64 7.13 19.47
N GLY A 48 35.10 5.91 19.21
CA GLY A 48 35.70 5.05 20.21
C GLY A 48 37.17 5.40 20.49
N SER A 49 37.56 5.37 21.76
CA SER A 49 38.96 5.52 22.16
C SER A 49 39.81 4.31 21.72
N PRO A 50 41.09 4.51 21.37
CA PRO A 50 42.00 3.41 21.08
C PRO A 50 42.18 2.43 22.24
N ARG A 51 42.46 1.15 21.93
CA ARG A 51 42.64 0.10 22.97
C ARG A 51 43.87 0.31 23.85
N SER A 52 44.85 1.06 23.37
CA SER A 52 46.04 1.45 24.11
C SER A 52 46.59 2.74 23.51
N ALA A 53 47.45 3.42 24.28
CA ALA A 53 48.13 4.63 23.81
C ALA A 53 48.88 4.41 22.49
N HIS A 54 49.30 3.19 22.16
CA HIS A 54 50.09 2.87 20.97
C HIS A 54 49.31 2.11 19.89
N SER A 55 47.99 2.03 19.99
CA SER A 55 47.12 1.42 18.98
C SER A 55 46.35 2.51 18.26
N ASP A 56 46.24 2.42 16.95
CA ASP A 56 45.40 3.30 16.12
C ASP A 56 43.93 2.85 16.08
N LEU A 57 43.62 1.65 16.58
CA LEU A 57 42.27 1.08 16.63
C LEU A 57 41.69 1.01 18.04
N CYS A 58 40.37 1.21 18.17
CA CYS A 58 39.61 0.88 19.37
C CYS A 58 39.48 -0.64 19.56
N GLU A 59 39.07 -1.10 20.75
CA GLU A 59 38.99 -2.54 21.06
C GLU A 59 38.12 -3.32 20.05
N LYS A 60 36.97 -2.75 19.67
CA LYS A 60 36.04 -3.38 18.72
C LYS A 60 36.64 -3.48 17.33
N HIS A 61 37.34 -2.45 16.87
CA HIS A 61 37.98 -2.45 15.55
C HIS A 61 39.21 -3.36 15.55
N TYR A 62 40.07 -3.29 16.55
CA TYR A 62 41.19 -4.23 16.67
C TYR A 62 40.75 -5.70 16.59
N MET A 63 39.67 -6.07 17.31
CA MET A 63 39.14 -7.44 17.28
C MET A 63 38.54 -7.84 15.93
N ARG A 64 37.97 -6.88 15.17
CA ARG A 64 37.51 -7.11 13.79
C ARG A 64 38.69 -7.34 12.83
N ALA A 65 39.77 -6.55 12.97
CA ALA A 65 40.93 -6.61 12.09
C ALA A 65 41.64 -7.95 12.27
N ARG A 66 41.78 -8.39 13.53
CA ARG A 66 42.33 -9.69 13.89
C ARG A 66 41.56 -10.88 13.29
N ARG A 67 40.26 -10.71 13.01
CA ARG A 67 39.39 -11.71 12.35
C ARG A 67 39.39 -11.59 10.82
N GLY A 68 40.27 -10.76 10.24
CA GLY A 68 40.36 -10.55 8.79
C GLY A 68 39.27 -9.64 8.21
N VAL A 69 38.53 -8.90 9.04
CA VAL A 69 37.53 -7.93 8.56
C VAL A 69 38.25 -6.64 8.18
N GLN A 70 38.10 -6.19 6.93
CA GLN A 70 38.60 -4.90 6.46
C GLN A 70 37.86 -3.77 7.20
N ILE A 71 38.61 -2.91 7.89
CA ILE A 71 38.03 -1.85 8.76
C ILE A 71 38.14 -0.46 8.16
N LEU A 72 39.22 -0.20 7.42
CA LEU A 72 39.35 1.04 6.68
C LEU A 72 38.37 1.02 5.50
N ARG A 73 37.70 2.14 5.27
CA ARG A 73 36.81 2.31 4.13
C ARG A 73 37.65 2.32 2.86
N ASP A 74 37.36 1.40 1.96
CA ASP A 74 37.94 1.40 0.62
C ASP A 74 37.18 2.43 -0.24
N GLU A 75 37.84 3.54 -0.56
CA GLU A 75 37.27 4.63 -1.36
C GLU A 75 36.86 4.19 -2.77
N SER A 76 37.38 3.06 -3.27
CA SER A 76 36.97 2.49 -4.55
C SER A 76 35.58 1.80 -4.52
N ARG A 77 34.97 1.65 -3.33
CA ARG A 77 33.65 1.01 -3.20
C ARG A 77 32.54 1.89 -3.78
N PRO A 78 31.65 1.35 -4.64
CA PRO A 78 30.53 2.11 -5.21
C PRO A 78 29.59 2.63 -4.12
N GLN A 79 29.30 3.93 -4.10
CA GLN A 79 28.34 4.51 -3.15
C GLN A 79 26.88 4.37 -3.61
N ASN A 80 26.68 4.23 -4.92
CA ASN A 80 25.37 4.14 -5.55
C ASN A 80 25.22 2.81 -6.31
N CYS A 81 23.98 2.33 -6.39
CA CYS A 81 23.62 1.18 -7.21
C CYS A 81 23.92 1.46 -8.69
N GLN A 82 24.68 0.58 -9.34
CA GLN A 82 25.05 0.74 -10.75
C GLN A 82 23.87 0.64 -11.72
N ASN A 83 22.68 0.21 -11.27
CA ASN A 83 21.48 0.14 -12.12
C ASN A 83 20.52 1.30 -11.85
N CYS A 84 20.14 1.53 -10.59
CA CYS A 84 19.09 2.50 -10.25
C CYS A 84 19.60 3.81 -9.65
N GLY A 85 20.90 3.93 -9.35
CA GLY A 85 21.48 5.14 -8.77
C GLY A 85 21.21 5.37 -7.28
N VAL A 86 20.32 4.59 -6.64
CA VAL A 86 20.05 4.71 -5.19
C VAL A 86 21.30 4.37 -4.36
N SER A 87 21.52 5.12 -3.29
CA SER A 87 22.60 4.91 -2.33
C SER A 87 22.56 3.50 -1.74
N ILE A 88 23.71 2.82 -1.69
CA ILE A 88 23.83 1.46 -1.17
C ILE A 88 24.68 1.42 0.10
N ASP A 89 24.23 0.63 1.07
CA ASP A 89 24.98 0.39 2.30
C ASP A 89 26.17 -0.56 2.04
N GLN A 90 27.38 -0.04 2.26
CA GLN A 90 28.66 -0.73 2.12
C GLN A 90 29.25 -1.21 3.45
N SER A 91 28.48 -1.14 4.56
CA SER A 91 28.91 -1.59 5.90
C SER A 91 29.23 -3.09 5.98
N GLY A 92 28.77 -3.88 5.00
CA GLY A 92 29.02 -5.31 4.91
C GLY A 92 30.45 -5.69 4.50
N ALA A 93 30.83 -6.92 4.83
CA ALA A 93 32.13 -7.48 4.47
C ALA A 93 32.36 -7.63 2.96
N ARG A 94 31.28 -7.71 2.16
CA ARG A 94 31.33 -7.84 0.69
C ARG A 94 30.94 -6.52 0.04
N VAL A 95 31.71 -6.10 -0.97
CA VAL A 95 31.39 -4.92 -1.79
C VAL A 95 30.10 -5.16 -2.56
N ARG A 96 29.11 -4.30 -2.34
CA ARG A 96 27.84 -4.34 -3.08
C ARG A 96 27.93 -3.45 -4.31
N LYS A 97 27.44 -3.92 -5.46
CA LYS A 97 27.32 -3.10 -6.68
C LYS A 97 25.88 -2.65 -6.94
N PHE A 98 24.90 -3.30 -6.30
CA PHE A 98 23.49 -3.10 -6.53
C PHE A 98 22.72 -3.04 -5.21
N CYS A 99 21.62 -2.28 -5.18
CA CYS A 99 20.76 -2.14 -3.99
C CYS A 99 19.92 -3.39 -3.69
N SER A 100 19.70 -4.25 -4.69
CA SER A 100 18.94 -5.50 -4.57
C SER A 100 19.40 -6.52 -5.61
N GLU A 101 19.15 -7.81 -5.35
CA GLU A 101 19.42 -8.89 -6.32
C GLU A 101 18.70 -8.64 -7.65
N ARG A 102 17.48 -8.08 -7.60
CA ARG A 102 16.68 -7.71 -8.77
C ARG A 102 17.37 -6.63 -9.61
N CYS A 103 17.94 -5.59 -8.98
CA CYS A 103 18.72 -4.58 -9.70
C CYS A 103 19.92 -5.20 -10.43
N GLY A 104 20.64 -6.12 -9.79
CA GLY A 104 21.74 -6.84 -10.44
C GLY A 104 21.27 -7.72 -11.61
N TRP A 105 20.14 -8.41 -11.46
CA TRP A 105 19.53 -9.23 -12.52
C TRP A 105 19.07 -8.40 -13.73
N LEU A 106 18.49 -7.22 -13.49
CA LEU A 106 18.04 -6.28 -14.52
C LEU A 106 19.22 -5.67 -15.27
N HIS A 107 20.27 -5.24 -14.55
CA HIS A 107 21.48 -4.67 -15.13
C HIS A 107 22.16 -5.67 -16.09
N LYS A 108 22.31 -6.93 -15.69
CA LYS A 108 22.85 -8.00 -16.55
C LYS A 108 22.08 -8.22 -17.85
N ARG A 109 20.84 -7.76 -17.94
CA ARG A 109 19.97 -7.85 -19.13
C ARG A 109 19.78 -6.51 -19.84
N GLY A 110 20.52 -5.46 -19.45
CA GLY A 110 20.37 -4.12 -20.01
C GLY A 110 19.00 -3.48 -19.73
N LYS A 111 18.31 -3.89 -18.66
CA LYS A 111 16.98 -3.34 -18.31
C LYS A 111 17.08 -2.31 -17.19
N PRO A 112 16.40 -1.15 -17.32
CA PRO A 112 16.39 -0.15 -16.26
C PRO A 112 15.67 -0.67 -15.03
N ALA A 113 16.13 -0.24 -13.86
CA ALA A 113 15.48 -0.52 -12.58
C ALA A 113 14.47 0.56 -12.14
N LEU A 114 14.43 1.69 -12.84
CA LEU A 114 13.47 2.78 -12.65
C LEU A 114 12.23 2.55 -13.51
N PHE A 115 11.04 2.71 -12.92
CA PHE A 115 9.76 2.53 -13.58
C PHE A 115 8.77 3.61 -13.13
N MET A 116 7.87 4.01 -14.03
CA MET A 116 6.72 4.83 -13.67
C MET A 116 5.64 3.96 -13.02
N CYS A 117 5.07 4.45 -11.91
CA CYS A 117 3.95 3.83 -11.24
C CYS A 117 2.67 3.99 -12.08
N GLU A 118 2.01 2.89 -12.45
CA GLU A 118 0.76 2.94 -13.23
C GLU A 118 -0.44 3.57 -12.49
N MET A 119 -0.31 3.82 -11.18
CA MET A 119 -1.38 4.41 -10.36
C MET A 119 -1.24 5.90 -10.10
N CYS A 120 0.00 6.36 -9.86
CA CYS A 120 0.26 7.74 -9.48
C CYS A 120 1.27 8.44 -10.40
N GLY A 121 1.79 7.75 -11.41
CA GLY A 121 2.81 8.29 -12.34
C GLY A 121 4.21 8.43 -11.76
N LYS A 122 4.39 8.33 -10.43
CA LYS A 122 5.69 8.53 -9.78
C LYS A 122 6.73 7.51 -10.23
N GLU A 123 7.95 7.98 -10.49
CA GLU A 123 9.11 7.14 -10.77
C GLU A 123 9.61 6.44 -9.50
N PHE A 124 9.87 5.13 -9.60
CA PHE A 124 10.35 4.33 -8.47
C PHE A 124 11.24 3.17 -8.90
N VAL A 125 12.09 2.72 -7.99
CA VAL A 125 12.93 1.53 -8.19
C VAL A 125 12.11 0.27 -7.96
N ARG A 126 11.98 -0.54 -9.02
CA ARG A 126 11.18 -1.76 -8.96
C ARG A 126 12.03 -2.95 -8.49
N ASN A 127 11.95 -3.23 -7.20
CA ASN A 127 12.59 -4.41 -6.61
C ASN A 127 11.80 -5.72 -6.81
N THR A 128 10.57 -5.66 -7.34
CA THR A 128 9.70 -6.82 -7.58
C THR A 128 9.21 -6.88 -9.04
N ALA A 129 8.19 -7.67 -9.35
CA ALA A 129 7.47 -7.59 -10.62
C ALA A 129 6.28 -6.60 -10.60
N SER A 130 6.08 -5.88 -9.49
CA SER A 130 4.97 -4.93 -9.33
C SER A 130 5.12 -3.75 -10.27
N ARG A 131 4.00 -3.29 -10.85
CA ARG A 131 3.95 -2.06 -11.68
C ARG A 131 3.72 -0.79 -10.85
N LEU A 132 3.68 -0.94 -9.53
CA LEU A 132 3.30 0.10 -8.58
C LEU A 132 4.37 0.34 -7.54
N CYS A 133 4.45 1.57 -7.06
CA CYS A 133 5.51 2.07 -6.17
C CYS A 133 5.45 1.55 -4.73
N GLY A 134 4.45 0.75 -4.35
CA GLY A 134 4.21 0.34 -2.97
C GLY A 134 3.13 1.22 -2.33
N ASP A 135 3.06 1.29 -1.00
CA ASP A 135 2.00 2.02 -0.29
C ASP A 135 1.99 3.53 -0.63
N PRO A 136 0.85 4.15 -1.01
CA PRO A 136 -0.53 3.62 -1.04
C PRO A 136 -0.93 2.87 -2.33
N CYS A 137 -0.08 2.89 -3.36
CA CYS A 137 -0.29 2.22 -4.65
C CYS A 137 -0.04 0.70 -4.56
N GLN A 138 -0.97 -0.03 -3.95
CA GLN A 138 -0.90 -1.49 -3.83
C GLN A 138 -1.65 -2.20 -4.97
N ALA A 139 -1.06 -3.27 -5.51
CA ALA A 139 -1.72 -4.05 -6.56
C ALA A 139 -2.81 -4.92 -5.91
N PRO A 140 -4.02 -4.97 -6.47
CA PRO A 140 -5.07 -5.80 -5.89
C PRO A 140 -4.72 -7.30 -6.02
N PRO A 141 -5.34 -8.18 -5.21
CA PRO A 141 -5.13 -9.62 -5.30
C PRO A 141 -5.36 -10.16 -6.72
N LYS A 142 -4.64 -11.23 -7.13
CA LYS A 142 -4.71 -11.82 -8.49
C LYS A 142 -6.15 -12.05 -9.03
N LYS A 143 -7.11 -12.35 -8.14
CA LYS A 143 -8.55 -12.51 -8.45
C LYS A 143 -9.24 -11.25 -9.00
N MET A 144 -8.60 -10.09 -8.92
CA MET A 144 -9.11 -8.78 -9.37
C MET A 144 -8.41 -8.30 -10.66
N ARG A 145 -7.69 -9.18 -11.38
CA ARG A 145 -6.98 -8.82 -12.62
C ARG A 145 -7.87 -8.52 -13.82
N ARG A 146 -9.16 -8.89 -13.78
CA ARG A 146 -10.11 -8.48 -14.82
C ARG A 146 -10.50 -7.03 -14.59
N ARG A 147 -10.37 -6.20 -15.65
CA ARG A 147 -10.73 -4.78 -15.65
C ARG A 147 -12.17 -4.55 -15.17
N TYR A 148 -13.08 -5.38 -15.65
CA TYR A 148 -14.48 -5.37 -15.26
C TYR A 148 -14.88 -6.74 -14.69
N ARG A 149 -15.74 -6.74 -13.68
CA ARG A 149 -16.42 -7.98 -13.24
C ARG A 149 -17.37 -8.40 -14.35
N SER A 150 -17.40 -9.70 -14.66
CA SER A 150 -18.34 -10.21 -15.65
C SER A 150 -19.79 -9.96 -15.21
N ASP A 151 -20.66 -9.67 -16.16
CA ASP A 151 -22.11 -9.60 -15.96
C ASP A 151 -22.63 -10.86 -15.23
N ALA A 152 -22.15 -12.05 -15.61
CA ALA A 152 -22.48 -13.31 -14.92
C ALA A 152 -22.21 -13.26 -13.40
N ALA A 153 -21.12 -12.62 -12.96
CA ALA A 153 -20.82 -12.46 -11.53
C ALA A 153 -21.77 -11.47 -10.84
N HIS A 154 -22.21 -10.43 -11.53
CA HIS A 154 -23.22 -9.49 -11.01
C HIS A 154 -24.59 -10.16 -10.90
N ARG A 155 -25.04 -10.87 -11.94
CA ARG A 155 -26.27 -11.66 -11.92
C ARG A 155 -26.26 -12.72 -10.83
N ALA A 156 -25.17 -13.47 -10.67
CA ALA A 156 -25.04 -14.45 -9.59
C ALA A 156 -25.17 -13.80 -8.19
N ARG A 157 -24.61 -12.59 -8.02
CA ARG A 157 -24.74 -11.82 -6.78
C ARG A 157 -26.18 -11.34 -6.55
N ALA A 158 -26.86 -10.84 -7.58
CA ALA A 158 -28.24 -10.39 -7.51
C ALA A 158 -29.18 -11.56 -7.16
N LYS A 159 -29.02 -12.72 -7.82
CA LYS A 159 -29.75 -13.96 -7.51
C LYS A 159 -29.57 -14.39 -6.06
N LYS A 160 -28.33 -14.37 -5.55
CA LYS A 160 -28.03 -14.71 -4.15
C LYS A 160 -28.70 -13.77 -3.14
N LEU A 161 -28.98 -12.53 -3.54
CA LEU A 161 -29.66 -11.55 -2.69
C LEU A 161 -31.18 -11.57 -2.84
N GLY A 162 -31.74 -12.39 -3.74
CA GLY A 162 -33.18 -12.48 -3.96
C GLY A 162 -33.78 -11.24 -4.61
N VAL A 163 -33.03 -10.56 -5.47
CA VAL A 163 -33.53 -9.40 -6.23
C VAL A 163 -34.52 -9.86 -7.29
N GLU A 164 -35.65 -9.16 -7.41
CA GLU A 164 -36.77 -9.54 -8.30
C GLU A 164 -36.42 -9.39 -9.79
N VAL A 165 -35.83 -8.26 -10.18
CA VAL A 165 -35.48 -7.97 -11.58
C VAL A 165 -33.98 -8.14 -11.80
N ILE A 166 -33.62 -9.09 -12.68
CA ILE A 166 -32.24 -9.42 -13.04
C ILE A 166 -32.14 -9.59 -14.55
N GLU A 167 -31.59 -8.58 -15.21
CA GLU A 167 -31.32 -8.55 -16.65
C GLU A 167 -29.84 -8.85 -16.94
N GLY A 168 -29.53 -9.13 -18.20
CA GLY A 168 -28.14 -9.13 -18.68
C GLY A 168 -27.75 -7.71 -19.05
N VAL A 169 -26.66 -7.21 -18.47
CA VAL A 169 -26.22 -5.83 -18.67
C VAL A 169 -24.78 -5.82 -19.16
N ASP A 170 -24.55 -5.28 -20.36
CA ASP A 170 -23.20 -5.07 -20.86
C ASP A 170 -22.60 -3.81 -20.21
N PRO A 171 -21.47 -3.92 -19.49
CA PRO A 171 -20.77 -2.76 -18.96
C PRO A 171 -20.45 -1.69 -20.02
N MET A 172 -20.13 -2.08 -21.26
CA MET A 172 -19.75 -1.13 -22.30
C MET A 172 -20.92 -0.25 -22.71
N GLU A 173 -22.10 -0.85 -22.91
CA GLU A 173 -23.33 -0.10 -23.23
C GLU A 173 -23.67 0.91 -22.12
N VAL A 174 -23.49 0.55 -20.85
CA VAL A 174 -23.67 1.46 -19.71
C VAL A 174 -22.70 2.64 -19.79
N PHE A 175 -21.41 2.37 -20.05
CA PHE A 175 -20.38 3.41 -20.09
C PHE A 175 -20.56 4.35 -21.26
N GLU A 176 -20.90 3.84 -22.45
CA GLU A 176 -21.18 4.64 -23.64
C GLU A 176 -22.42 5.51 -23.46
N ARG A 177 -23.51 4.93 -22.95
CA ARG A 177 -24.76 5.62 -22.63
C ARG A 177 -24.56 6.79 -21.67
N ASP A 178 -23.65 6.63 -20.72
CA ASP A 178 -23.36 7.64 -19.69
C ASP A 178 -22.25 8.61 -20.11
N GLY A 179 -21.75 8.50 -21.35
CA GLY A 179 -20.69 9.37 -21.88
C GLY A 179 -19.35 9.18 -21.18
N TRP A 180 -19.13 8.03 -20.54
CA TRP A 180 -17.99 7.75 -19.66
C TRP A 180 -17.88 8.70 -18.45
N ALA A 181 -18.96 9.38 -18.07
CA ALA A 181 -19.00 10.25 -16.90
C ALA A 181 -19.47 9.50 -15.65
N CYS A 182 -18.85 9.75 -14.50
CA CYS A 182 -19.28 9.18 -13.24
C CYS A 182 -20.58 9.85 -12.80
N LYS A 183 -21.67 9.08 -12.72
CA LYS A 183 -22.99 9.57 -12.33
C LYS A 183 -23.19 9.79 -10.81
N ILE A 184 -22.14 9.59 -10.01
CA ILE A 184 -22.13 9.92 -8.58
C ILE A 184 -21.58 11.34 -8.35
N CYS A 185 -20.52 11.73 -9.07
CA CYS A 185 -19.83 13.01 -8.85
C CYS A 185 -19.81 13.93 -10.08
N GLY A 186 -20.26 13.45 -11.24
CA GLY A 186 -20.25 14.17 -12.51
C GLY A 186 -18.93 14.12 -13.30
N GLY A 187 -17.81 13.75 -12.66
CA GLY A 187 -16.49 13.79 -13.31
C GLY A 187 -16.22 12.64 -14.30
N ASP A 188 -15.36 12.89 -15.28
CA ASP A 188 -14.99 11.91 -16.30
C ASP A 188 -14.26 10.68 -15.72
N THR A 189 -14.58 9.50 -16.23
CA THR A 189 -13.87 8.27 -15.92
C THR A 189 -12.71 8.05 -16.87
N MET A 190 -11.66 7.39 -16.39
CA MET A 190 -10.49 7.07 -17.18
C MET A 190 -10.70 5.72 -17.88
N ARG A 191 -11.05 5.77 -19.17
CA ARG A 191 -11.35 4.58 -20.00
C ARG A 191 -10.23 3.55 -19.95
N ASP A 192 -8.99 4.03 -20.09
CA ASP A 192 -7.79 3.21 -20.17
C ASP A 192 -7.11 2.92 -18.82
N ALA A 193 -7.79 3.22 -17.71
CA ALA A 193 -7.23 2.99 -16.39
C ALA A 193 -7.01 1.49 -16.09
N PRO A 194 -5.97 1.13 -15.34
CA PRO A 194 -5.80 -0.23 -14.86
C PRO A 194 -6.94 -0.63 -13.90
N ALA A 195 -7.17 -1.94 -13.73
CA ALA A 195 -8.31 -2.54 -13.01
C ALA A 195 -8.52 -2.09 -11.53
N TYR A 196 -7.61 -1.30 -10.99
CA TYR A 196 -7.54 -0.85 -9.61
C TYR A 196 -7.38 0.66 -9.49
N HIS A 197 -7.39 1.37 -10.61
CA HIS A 197 -7.26 2.82 -10.61
C HIS A 197 -8.52 3.46 -10.00
N PRO A 198 -8.38 4.51 -9.17
CA PRO A 198 -9.53 5.16 -8.54
C PRO A 198 -10.54 5.70 -9.55
N MET A 199 -10.06 6.16 -10.71
CA MET A 199 -10.86 6.73 -11.81
C MET A 199 -11.33 5.70 -12.84
N LEU A 200 -11.08 4.41 -12.64
CA LEU A 200 -11.57 3.36 -13.54
C LEU A 200 -13.12 3.37 -13.56
N PRO A 201 -13.78 3.33 -14.74
CA PRO A 201 -15.22 3.17 -14.81
C PRO A 201 -15.66 1.79 -14.32
N VAL A 202 -16.68 1.76 -13.48
CA VAL A 202 -17.34 0.54 -13.00
C VAL A 202 -18.85 0.72 -12.99
N MET A 203 -19.57 -0.40 -13.10
CA MET A 203 -21.02 -0.42 -12.90
C MET A 203 -21.34 -0.23 -11.41
N ASP A 204 -22.13 0.79 -11.10
CA ASP A 204 -22.73 1.05 -9.78
C ASP A 204 -24.25 0.89 -9.86
N HIS A 205 -24.85 0.36 -8.81
CA HIS A 205 -26.30 0.26 -8.70
C HIS A 205 -26.83 1.53 -8.03
N VAL A 206 -27.66 2.32 -8.73
CA VAL A 206 -28.27 3.58 -8.21
C VAL A 206 -28.94 3.29 -6.86
N ILE A 207 -29.84 2.31 -6.83
CA ILE A 207 -30.37 1.68 -5.61
C ILE A 207 -29.56 0.42 -5.33
N PRO A 208 -28.90 0.27 -4.16
CA PRO A 208 -28.14 -0.93 -3.85
C PRO A 208 -28.98 -2.22 -3.88
N LEU A 209 -28.43 -3.31 -4.43
CA LEU A 209 -29.08 -4.64 -4.42
C LEU A 209 -29.56 -5.06 -3.03
N GLY A 210 -28.80 -4.72 -1.98
CA GLY A 210 -29.14 -5.04 -0.59
C GLY A 210 -30.36 -4.29 -0.02
N MET A 211 -30.84 -3.27 -0.73
CA MET A 211 -32.08 -2.53 -0.43
C MET A 211 -33.23 -2.91 -1.36
N GLY A 212 -33.03 -3.88 -2.27
CA GLY A 212 -34.04 -4.27 -3.27
C GLY A 212 -33.90 -3.57 -4.62
N GLY A 213 -32.78 -2.88 -4.88
CA GLY A 213 -32.52 -2.35 -6.22
C GLY A 213 -32.37 -3.46 -7.26
N ALA A 214 -32.96 -3.27 -8.44
CA ALA A 214 -32.88 -4.18 -9.57
C ALA A 214 -31.44 -4.32 -10.10
N HIS A 215 -31.12 -5.43 -10.75
CA HIS A 215 -29.96 -5.52 -11.62
C HIS A 215 -30.43 -5.37 -13.07
N SER A 216 -30.74 -4.12 -13.44
CA SER A 216 -31.29 -3.74 -14.74
C SER A 216 -30.53 -2.55 -15.32
N MET A 217 -30.69 -2.29 -16.62
CA MET A 217 -30.08 -1.12 -17.26
C MET A 217 -30.50 0.20 -16.57
N GLU A 218 -31.74 0.30 -16.09
CA GLU A 218 -32.25 1.50 -15.42
C GLU A 218 -31.63 1.75 -14.05
N ASN A 219 -31.29 0.70 -13.30
CA ASN A 219 -30.74 0.83 -11.96
C ASN A 219 -29.20 0.76 -11.94
N ILE A 220 -28.56 0.66 -13.11
CA ILE A 220 -27.11 0.62 -13.25
C ILE A 220 -26.63 1.91 -13.91
N GLN A 221 -25.56 2.46 -13.35
CA GLN A 221 -24.91 3.68 -13.82
C GLN A 221 -23.38 3.53 -13.81
N THR A 222 -22.72 4.38 -14.56
CA THR A 222 -21.26 4.53 -14.57
C THR A 222 -20.80 5.24 -13.31
N ALA A 223 -19.81 4.69 -12.64
CA ALA A 223 -19.14 5.35 -11.51
C ALA A 223 -17.63 5.18 -11.58
N HIS A 224 -16.87 6.12 -11.00
CA HIS A 224 -15.48 5.84 -10.66
C HIS A 224 -15.40 4.67 -9.67
N PHE A 225 -14.35 3.85 -9.77
CA PHE A 225 -14.07 2.78 -8.83
C PHE A 225 -14.04 3.29 -7.37
N GLN A 226 -13.43 4.46 -7.14
CA GLN A 226 -13.39 5.09 -5.82
C GLN A 226 -14.75 5.60 -5.36
N CYS A 227 -15.51 6.29 -6.21
CA CYS A 227 -16.84 6.81 -5.86
C CYS A 227 -17.80 5.67 -5.50
N ASN A 228 -17.80 4.59 -6.28
CA ASN A 228 -18.57 3.37 -5.97
C ASN A 228 -18.17 2.78 -4.61
N ALA A 229 -16.87 2.69 -4.31
CA ALA A 229 -16.40 2.20 -3.01
C ALA A 229 -16.85 3.08 -1.83
N ILE A 230 -16.80 4.41 -1.99
CA ILE A 230 -17.25 5.38 -0.98
C ILE A 230 -18.76 5.23 -0.75
N LYS A 231 -19.56 5.23 -1.83
CA LYS A 231 -21.01 5.01 -1.78
C LYS A 231 -21.36 3.69 -1.11
N ALA A 232 -20.72 2.60 -1.52
CA ALA A 232 -20.93 1.30 -0.90
C ALA A 232 -20.65 1.30 0.60
N LYS A 233 -19.63 2.02 1.08
CA LYS A 233 -19.33 2.18 2.51
C LYS A 233 -20.41 2.99 3.25
N ALA A 234 -20.93 4.05 2.63
CA ALA A 234 -22.03 4.84 3.18
C ALA A 234 -23.33 4.03 3.29
N ASP A 235 -23.61 3.18 2.30
CA ASP A 235 -24.85 2.38 2.24
C ASP A 235 -24.90 1.22 3.24
N ILE A 236 -23.77 0.79 3.83
CA ILE A 236 -23.68 -0.39 4.72
C ILE A 236 -24.72 -0.34 5.83
N LYS A 237 -24.83 0.79 6.53
CA LYS A 237 -25.72 0.94 7.68
C LYS A 237 -27.18 0.84 7.27
N ALA A 238 -27.54 1.50 6.16
CA ALA A 238 -28.90 1.51 5.65
C ALA A 238 -29.30 0.13 5.10
N ILE A 239 -28.42 -0.56 4.37
CA ILE A 239 -28.63 -1.95 3.92
C ILE A 239 -28.86 -2.88 5.12
N ALA A 240 -28.03 -2.77 6.17
CA ALA A 240 -28.17 -3.59 7.36
C ALA A 240 -29.51 -3.34 8.09
N LYS A 241 -29.97 -2.08 8.09
CA LYS A 241 -31.26 -1.69 8.67
C LYS A 241 -32.43 -2.28 7.87
N VAL A 242 -32.44 -2.13 6.54
CA VAL A 242 -33.46 -2.70 5.65
C VAL A 242 -33.58 -4.21 5.87
N LYS A 243 -32.45 -4.94 5.86
CA LYS A 243 -32.44 -6.39 6.09
C LYS A 243 -32.99 -6.78 7.46
N ARG A 244 -32.72 -6.00 8.51
CA ARG A 244 -33.25 -6.25 9.85
C ARG A 244 -34.77 -6.06 9.90
N LEU A 245 -35.28 -5.05 9.22
CA LEU A 245 -36.71 -4.77 9.15
C LEU A 245 -37.45 -5.85 8.36
N GLN A 246 -36.93 -6.24 7.18
CA GLN A 246 -37.46 -7.35 6.38
C GLN A 246 -37.57 -8.65 7.18
N ARG A 247 -36.50 -9.05 7.89
CA ARG A 247 -36.53 -10.23 8.77
C ARG A 247 -37.58 -10.13 9.87
N THR A 248 -37.74 -8.92 10.45
CA THR A 248 -38.75 -8.73 11.48
C THR A 248 -40.16 -8.88 10.93
N GLN A 249 -40.43 -8.33 9.73
CA GLN A 249 -41.73 -8.48 9.06
C GLN A 249 -42.01 -9.93 8.69
N ALA A 250 -40.99 -10.69 8.27
CA ALA A 250 -41.09 -12.12 8.00
C ALA A 250 -41.23 -12.99 9.28
N GLY A 251 -41.29 -12.39 10.48
CA GLY A 251 -41.40 -13.12 11.74
C GLY A 251 -40.11 -13.83 12.17
N GLU A 252 -38.99 -13.61 11.46
CA GLU A 252 -37.71 -14.23 11.78
C GLU A 252 -37.08 -13.60 13.02
N ARG A 253 -36.97 -14.37 14.11
CA ARG A 253 -36.23 -13.93 15.30
C ARG A 253 -34.76 -13.75 14.97
N SER A 254 -34.15 -12.66 15.45
CA SER A 254 -32.69 -12.53 15.47
C SER A 254 -32.09 -13.77 16.14
N ARG A 255 -31.27 -14.56 15.42
CA ARG A 255 -30.57 -15.72 15.98
C ARG A 255 -29.95 -15.28 17.30
N ALA A 256 -30.52 -15.76 18.41
CA ALA A 256 -29.97 -15.56 19.72
C ALA A 256 -28.52 -16.07 19.70
N ARG A 257 -27.61 -15.35 20.37
CA ARG A 257 -26.30 -15.88 20.72
C ARG A 257 -26.51 -17.33 21.17
N ARG A 258 -25.89 -18.29 20.48
CA ARG A 258 -25.91 -19.72 20.83
C ARG A 258 -25.67 -19.83 22.34
N GLY A 259 -26.64 -20.33 23.11
CA GLY A 259 -26.42 -20.68 24.52
C GLY A 259 -27.48 -20.32 25.56
N ARG A 260 -28.58 -19.61 25.26
CA ARG A 260 -29.70 -19.49 26.23
C ARG A 260 -31.03 -19.88 25.57
N LYS A 261 -31.58 -21.03 25.98
CA LYS A 261 -33.03 -21.28 25.87
C LYS A 261 -33.71 -20.25 26.78
N MET A 262 -34.24 -19.18 26.22
CA MET A 262 -35.23 -18.36 26.92
C MET A 262 -36.61 -18.80 26.45
N GLU A 263 -37.48 -19.08 27.41
CA GLU A 263 -38.89 -19.34 27.20
C GLU A 263 -39.50 -18.25 26.32
N SER A 264 -40.36 -18.67 25.39
CA SER A 264 -41.03 -17.79 24.44
C SER A 264 -41.98 -16.85 25.18
N LYS A 265 -41.53 -15.62 25.50
CA LYS A 265 -42.47 -14.54 25.82
C LYS A 265 -43.36 -14.28 24.58
N PRO A 266 -44.69 -14.17 24.75
CA PRO A 266 -45.59 -13.84 23.65
C PRO A 266 -45.21 -12.48 23.05
N MET A 267 -45.28 -12.38 21.72
CA MET A 267 -44.93 -11.17 20.97
C MET A 267 -45.78 -9.98 21.44
N LYS A 268 -45.13 -8.92 21.90
CA LYS A 268 -45.80 -7.63 22.15
C LYS A 268 -46.22 -6.98 20.83
N GLY A 269 -47.51 -7.06 20.51
CA GLY A 269 -48.35 -6.05 19.84
C GLY A 269 -48.19 -5.84 18.33
N SER A 270 -49.29 -6.02 17.57
CA SER A 270 -49.38 -5.72 16.12
C SER A 270 -48.89 -4.30 15.78
N ALA A 271 -49.12 -3.32 16.65
CA ALA A 271 -48.67 -1.93 16.50
C ALA A 271 -47.15 -1.78 16.31
N LYS A 272 -46.33 -2.59 17.00
CA LYS A 272 -44.87 -2.54 16.85
C LYS A 272 -44.41 -3.14 15.52
N MET A 273 -45.18 -4.08 14.98
CA MET A 273 -44.94 -4.67 13.67
C MET A 273 -45.37 -3.70 12.55
N GLN A 274 -46.52 -3.02 12.72
CA GLN A 274 -46.98 -1.95 11.84
C GLN A 274 -46.01 -0.77 11.76
N ALA A 275 -45.47 -0.31 12.90
CA ALA A 275 -44.47 0.78 12.93
C ALA A 275 -43.18 0.41 12.17
N LYS A 276 -42.72 -0.84 12.30
CA LYS A 276 -41.58 -1.35 11.51
C LYS A 276 -41.91 -1.55 10.04
N GLY A 277 -43.17 -1.88 9.74
CA GLY A 277 -43.81 -1.82 8.43
C GLY A 277 -43.57 -0.46 7.76
N ALA A 278 -44.09 0.58 8.41
CA ALA A 278 -43.97 1.96 7.97
C ALA A 278 -42.50 2.39 7.82
N GLU A 279 -41.63 2.04 8.78
CA GLU A 279 -40.21 2.40 8.71
C GLU A 279 -39.49 1.76 7.50
N LEU A 280 -39.81 0.51 7.15
CA LEU A 280 -39.26 -0.12 5.94
C LEU A 280 -39.76 0.58 4.68
N ALA A 281 -41.06 0.88 4.62
CA ALA A 281 -41.68 1.55 3.48
C ALA A 281 -41.04 2.93 3.23
N VAL A 282 -40.75 3.70 4.29
CA VAL A 282 -40.03 4.99 4.18
C VAL A 282 -38.64 4.81 3.59
N LEU A 283 -37.86 3.83 4.04
CA LEU A 283 -36.51 3.59 3.50
C LEU A 283 -36.53 3.16 2.04
N GLN A 284 -37.53 2.36 1.63
CA GLN A 284 -37.73 1.98 0.24
C GLN A 284 -38.17 3.17 -0.62
N LYS A 285 -39.11 4.00 -0.12
CA LYS A 285 -39.51 5.26 -0.77
C LYS A 285 -38.31 6.20 -0.96
N LEU A 286 -37.44 6.37 0.04
CA LEU A 286 -36.23 7.17 -0.09
C LEU A 286 -35.27 6.63 -1.18
N GLY A 287 -35.20 5.31 -1.35
CA GLY A 287 -34.47 4.69 -2.45
C GLY A 287 -35.05 5.06 -3.82
N LYS A 288 -36.37 4.98 -3.97
CA LYS A 288 -37.08 5.36 -5.21
C LYS A 288 -36.94 6.86 -5.51
N ALA A 289 -37.06 7.72 -4.51
CA ALA A 289 -36.90 9.17 -4.67
C ALA A 289 -35.49 9.53 -5.19
N LYS A 290 -34.44 8.84 -4.72
CA LYS A 290 -33.08 9.00 -5.26
C LYS A 290 -32.98 8.60 -6.74
N LYS A 291 -33.70 7.56 -7.17
CA LYS A 291 -33.76 7.17 -8.59
C LYS A 291 -34.45 8.26 -9.42
N LEU A 292 -35.60 8.77 -8.97
CA LEU A 292 -36.34 9.82 -9.70
C LEU A 292 -35.51 11.11 -9.88
N ILE A 293 -34.83 11.57 -8.83
CA ILE A 293 -33.92 12.72 -8.91
C ILE A 293 -32.81 12.47 -9.94
N TRP A 294 -32.28 11.25 -9.97
CA TRP A 294 -31.25 10.85 -10.92
C TRP A 294 -31.76 10.78 -12.36
N ASP A 295 -32.93 10.18 -12.59
CA ASP A 295 -33.57 10.10 -13.90
C ASP A 295 -33.86 11.52 -14.46
N MET A 296 -34.32 12.45 -13.62
CA MET A 296 -34.51 13.86 -13.99
C MET A 296 -33.18 14.53 -14.37
N ALA A 297 -32.13 14.36 -13.55
CA ALA A 297 -30.80 14.90 -13.88
C ALA A 297 -30.30 14.40 -15.25
N ARG A 298 -30.59 13.14 -15.60
CA ARG A 298 -30.24 12.55 -16.89
C ARG A 298 -31.03 13.14 -18.06
N LEU A 299 -32.30 13.51 -17.87
CA LEU A 299 -33.08 14.21 -18.89
C LEU A 299 -32.50 15.60 -19.16
N ILE A 300 -32.14 16.33 -18.10
CA ILE A 300 -31.51 17.67 -18.20
C ILE A 300 -30.18 17.60 -18.96
N GLU A 301 -29.38 16.56 -18.75
CA GLU A 301 -28.09 16.38 -19.45
C GLU A 301 -28.23 16.15 -20.98
N ARG A 302 -29.40 15.71 -21.46
CA ARG A 302 -29.65 15.46 -22.89
C ARG A 302 -30.02 16.72 -23.68
N GLY A 303 -30.32 17.81 -22.99
CA GLY A 303 -30.78 19.06 -23.60
C GLY A 303 -31.97 19.67 -22.83
N PRO A 304 -32.64 20.67 -23.42
CA PRO A 304 -33.85 21.26 -22.82
C PRO A 304 -34.93 20.19 -22.62
N LEU A 305 -35.56 20.19 -21.44
CA LEU A 305 -36.64 19.28 -21.11
C LEU A 305 -37.86 19.53 -22.01
N SER A 306 -38.45 18.47 -22.54
CA SER A 306 -39.73 18.57 -23.24
C SER A 306 -40.88 18.78 -22.23
N PRO A 307 -42.05 19.28 -22.68
CA PRO A 307 -43.25 19.31 -21.83
C PRO A 307 -43.63 17.93 -21.28
N GLU A 308 -43.38 16.86 -22.04
CA GLU A 308 -43.65 15.47 -21.63
C GLU A 308 -42.70 15.01 -20.53
N ASP A 309 -41.42 15.41 -20.57
CA ASP A 309 -40.44 15.12 -19.52
C ASP A 309 -40.84 15.79 -18.18
N VAL A 310 -41.32 17.03 -18.26
CA VAL A 310 -41.81 17.77 -17.10
C VAL A 310 -43.07 17.13 -16.54
N GLU A 311 -44.03 16.75 -17.40
CA GLU A 311 -45.27 16.09 -16.98
C GLU A 311 -45.00 14.72 -16.35
N TRP A 312 -44.11 13.93 -16.95
CA TRP A 312 -43.66 12.64 -16.40
C TRP A 312 -43.08 12.81 -14.99
N PHE A 313 -42.16 13.77 -14.80
CA PHE A 313 -41.55 13.97 -13.49
C PHE A 313 -42.55 14.44 -12.45
N LEU A 314 -43.44 15.38 -12.80
CA LEU A 314 -44.48 15.84 -11.89
C LEU A 314 -45.43 14.70 -11.50
N LYS A 315 -45.72 13.78 -12.44
CA LYS A 315 -46.52 12.59 -12.16
C LYS A 315 -45.81 11.62 -11.21
N GLU A 316 -44.54 11.31 -11.45
CA GLU A 316 -43.76 10.42 -10.57
C GLU A 316 -43.49 11.05 -9.20
N ALA A 317 -43.27 12.37 -9.14
CA ALA A 317 -43.04 13.11 -7.90
C ALA A 317 -44.26 13.06 -6.96
N LYS A 318 -45.48 13.01 -7.50
CA LYS A 318 -46.73 12.86 -6.72
C LYS A 318 -46.80 11.56 -5.91
N GLU A 319 -46.04 10.51 -6.27
CA GLU A 319 -45.99 9.28 -5.45
C GLU A 319 -45.26 9.47 -4.10
N PHE A 320 -44.58 10.62 -3.93
CA PHE A 320 -43.78 10.97 -2.77
C PHE A 320 -44.39 12.07 -1.89
N GLU A 321 -45.52 12.67 -2.29
CA GLU A 321 -46.39 13.49 -1.42
C GLU A 321 -47.03 12.63 -0.31
#